data_AF-A0A1Q7V0G3-F1
#
_entry.id   AF-A0A1Q7V0G3-F1
#
_cell.length_a   1.000
_cell.length_b   1.000
_cell.length_c   1.000
_cell.angle_alpha   90.00
_cell.angle_beta   90.00
_cell.angle_gamma   90.00
#
_symmetry.space_group_name_H-M   'P 1'
#
loop_
_entity.id
_entity.type
_entity.pdbx_description
1 polymer ?
#
loop_
_entity_poly.entity_id
_entity_poly.type
_entity_poly.pdbx_seq_one_letter_code
_entity_poly.pdbx_strand_id
1 'polypeptide(L)'
;MSTTAFEAFLARIYVDPDARARFKADPYAEARRAGLSPEECAAIVKIDWVGLELATRSFAKKRRAKVRSTRPSLIALVQNLFLSTLGFFR
;
A
#
# COMPACT_ATOMS: atom_id res chain seq x y z
N MET A 1 16.89 2.47 9.38
CA MET A 1 15.87 3.48 9.03
C MET A 1 15.30 3.09 7.70
N SER A 2 13.97 2.94 7.60
CA SER A 2 13.29 2.70 6.32
C SER A 2 13.32 3.99 5.52
N THR A 3 13.55 3.94 4.21
CA THR A 3 13.47 5.14 3.37
C THR A 3 12.03 5.49 3.04
N THR A 4 11.78 6.73 2.65
CA THR A 4 10.48 7.21 2.16
C THR A 4 9.97 6.37 0.99
N ALA A 5 10.86 5.88 0.12
CA ALA A 5 10.49 5.05 -1.04
C ALA A 5 9.95 3.68 -0.60
N PHE A 6 10.57 3.06 0.40
CA PHE A 6 10.11 1.80 0.98
C PHE A 6 8.72 1.93 1.61
N GLU A 7 8.48 2.99 2.39
CA GLU A 7 7.19 3.25 3.01
C GLU A 7 6.10 3.55 1.98
N ALA A 8 6.42 4.34 0.95
CA ALA A 8 5.50 4.63 -0.15
C ALA A 8 5.15 3.36 -0.94
N PHE A 9 6.12 2.48 -1.18
CA PHE A 9 5.90 1.22 -1.85
C PHE A 9 5.03 0.26 -1.02
N LEU A 10 5.29 0.16 0.28
CA LEU A 10 4.43 -0.56 1.22
C LEU A 10 3.00 -0.03 1.17
N ALA A 11 2.81 1.28 1.33
CA ALA A 11 1.48 1.89 1.28
C ALA A 11 0.75 1.55 -0.05
N ARG A 12 1.48 1.56 -1.17
CA ARG A 12 0.95 1.23 -2.49
C ARG A 12 0.41 -0.20 -2.58
N ILE A 13 1.17 -1.21 -2.13
CA ILE A 13 0.70 -2.62 -2.20
C ILE A 13 -0.50 -2.92 -1.28
N TYR A 14 -0.71 -2.10 -0.23
CA TYR A 14 -1.89 -2.20 0.63
C TYR A 14 -3.17 -1.63 -0.01
N VAL A 15 -3.05 -0.61 -0.86
CA VAL A 15 -4.22 0.10 -1.42
C VAL A 15 -4.54 -0.32 -2.85
N ASP A 16 -3.53 -0.58 -3.66
CA ASP A 16 -3.64 -0.88 -5.09
C ASP A 16 -3.63 -2.40 -5.34
N PRO A 17 -4.75 -2.98 -5.82
CA PRO A 17 -4.82 -4.41 -6.13
C PRO A 17 -3.91 -4.82 -7.30
N ASP A 18 -3.65 -3.94 -8.26
CA ASP A 18 -2.81 -4.25 -9.41
C ASP A 18 -1.34 -4.25 -9.03
N ALA A 19 -0.90 -3.24 -8.24
CA ALA A 19 0.44 -3.24 -7.66
C ALA A 19 0.67 -4.48 -6.79
N ARG A 20 -0.33 -4.90 -6.00
CA ARG A 20 -0.25 -6.13 -5.20
C ARG A 20 -0.19 -7.39 -6.07
N ALA A 21 -0.94 -7.45 -7.17
CA ALA A 21 -0.88 -8.59 -8.10
C ALA A 21 0.50 -8.70 -8.77
N ARG A 22 1.08 -7.57 -9.21
CA ARG A 22 2.44 -7.53 -9.78
C ARG A 22 3.48 -7.93 -8.75
N PHE A 23 3.40 -7.38 -7.53
CA PHE A 23 4.28 -7.76 -6.43
C PHE A 23 4.16 -9.23 -6.06
N LYS A 24 2.97 -9.83 -6.13
CA LYS A 24 2.79 -11.27 -5.90
C LYS A 24 3.45 -12.14 -6.97
N ALA A 25 3.47 -11.68 -8.22
CA ALA A 25 4.05 -12.41 -9.34
C ALA A 25 5.58 -12.37 -9.31
N ASP A 26 6.16 -11.21 -9.03
CA ASP A 26 7.61 -11.04 -8.86
C ASP A 26 7.91 -9.93 -7.84
N PRO A 27 8.04 -10.29 -6.54
CA PRO A 27 8.25 -9.33 -5.46
C PRO A 27 9.52 -8.49 -5.63
N TYR A 28 10.59 -9.11 -6.11
CA TYR A 28 11.90 -8.47 -6.21
C TYR A 28 11.96 -7.52 -7.41
N ALA A 29 11.44 -7.95 -8.57
CA ALA A 29 11.37 -7.10 -9.74
C ALA A 29 10.48 -5.88 -9.50
N GLU A 30 9.32 -6.04 -8.86
CA GLU A 30 8.40 -4.92 -8.58
C GLU A 30 8.98 -3.95 -7.55
N ALA A 31 9.69 -4.45 -6.52
CA ALA A 31 10.41 -3.62 -5.55
C ALA A 31 11.54 -2.81 -6.21
N ARG A 32 12.35 -3.46 -7.07
CA ARG A 32 13.38 -2.77 -7.87
C ARG A 32 12.79 -1.71 -8.78
N ARG A 33 11.64 -1.99 -9.39
CA ARG A 33 10.92 -1.05 -10.26
C ARG A 33 10.42 0.18 -9.49
N ALA A 34 10.11 0.00 -8.21
CA ALA A 34 9.74 1.08 -7.30
C ALA A 34 10.94 1.88 -6.75
N GLY A 35 12.16 1.55 -7.17
CA GLY A 35 13.37 2.28 -6.80
C GLY A 35 13.98 1.88 -5.46
N LEU A 36 13.57 0.74 -4.88
CA LEU A 36 14.11 0.26 -3.61
C LEU A 36 15.57 -0.19 -3.76
N SER A 37 16.37 0.04 -2.72
CA SER A 37 17.73 -0.50 -2.64
C SER A 37 17.71 -2.04 -2.61
N PRO A 38 18.82 -2.72 -2.90
CA PRO A 38 18.91 -4.18 -2.78
C PRO A 38 18.54 -4.69 -1.37
N GLU A 39 18.95 -3.96 -0.33
CA GLU A 39 18.65 -4.28 1.07
C GLU A 39 17.15 -4.15 1.36
N GLU A 40 16.53 -3.10 0.82
CA GLU A 40 15.10 -2.85 0.92
C GLU A 40 14.28 -3.87 0.13
N CYS A 41 14.76 -4.29 -1.04
CA CYS A 41 14.17 -5.38 -1.80
C CYS A 41 14.22 -6.69 -0.99
N ALA A 42 15.33 -6.98 -0.33
CA ALA A 42 15.44 -8.16 0.53
C ALA A 42 14.51 -8.07 1.77
N ALA A 43 14.30 -6.87 2.30
CA ALA A 43 13.40 -6.64 3.43
C ALA A 43 11.92 -6.77 3.03
N ILE A 44 11.51 -6.17 1.90
CA ILE A 44 10.11 -6.18 1.45
C ILE A 44 9.63 -7.58 1.05
N VAL A 45 10.53 -8.45 0.60
CA VAL A 45 10.21 -9.85 0.28
C VAL A 45 9.90 -10.68 1.53
N LYS A 46 10.39 -10.26 2.70
CA LYS A 46 10.19 -10.97 3.98
C LYS A 46 8.93 -10.54 4.73
N ILE A 47 8.13 -9.62 4.19
CA ILE A 47 6.93 -9.13 4.87
C ILE A 47 5.91 -10.26 5.04
N ASP A 48 5.10 -10.17 6.08
CA ASP A 48 3.98 -11.10 6.29
C ASP A 48 2.90 -10.90 5.21
N TRP A 49 2.94 -11.78 4.21
CA TRP A 49 1.96 -11.81 3.12
C TRP A 49 0.53 -12.08 3.63
N VAL A 50 0.38 -12.93 4.65
CA VAL A 50 -0.93 -13.31 5.18
C VAL A 50 -1.56 -12.10 5.87
N GLY A 51 -0.78 -11.38 6.68
CA GLY A 51 -1.19 -10.12 7.29
C GLY A 51 -1.56 -9.05 6.26
N LEU A 52 -0.78 -8.91 5.19
CA LEU A 52 -1.07 -8.01 4.07
C LEU A 52 -2.41 -8.35 3.40
N GLU A 53 -2.65 -9.62 3.09
CA GLU A 53 -3.87 -10.05 2.41
C GLU A 53 -5.11 -9.88 3.32
N LEU A 54 -5.00 -10.19 4.61
CA LEU A 54 -6.06 -9.98 5.59
C LEU A 54 -6.44 -8.49 5.73
N ALA A 55 -5.43 -7.63 5.79
CA ALA A 55 -5.62 -6.19 5.87
C ALA A 55 -6.27 -5.63 4.60
N THR A 56 -5.81 -6.05 3.42
CA THR A 56 -6.36 -5.58 2.13
C THR A 56 -7.83 -6.00 1.96
N ARG A 57 -8.20 -7.22 2.35
CA ARG A 57 -9.60 -7.69 2.37
C ARG A 57 -10.45 -6.85 3.33
N SER A 58 -9.91 -6.53 4.51
CA SER A 58 -10.58 -5.68 5.50
C SER A 58 -10.80 -4.27 4.97
N PHE A 59 -9.82 -3.67 4.29
CA PHE A 59 -9.96 -2.35 3.66
C PHE A 59 -10.96 -2.36 2.51
N ALA A 60 -10.95 -3.38 1.65
CA ALA A 60 -11.94 -3.52 0.59
C ALA A 60 -13.36 -3.61 1.14
N LYS A 61 -13.58 -4.39 2.21
CA LYS A 61 -14.87 -4.50 2.90
C LYS A 61 -15.31 -3.16 3.50
N LYS A 62 -14.39 -2.45 4.17
CA LYS A 62 -14.66 -1.13 4.76
C LYS A 62 -14.95 -0.06 3.69
N ARG A 63 -14.27 -0.07 2.54
CA ARG A 63 -14.57 0.83 1.41
C ARG A 63 -15.97 0.61 0.86
N ARG A 64 -16.37 -0.65 0.64
CA ARG A 64 -17.74 -1.01 0.20
C ARG A 64 -18.80 -0.58 1.21
N ALA A 65 -18.51 -0.69 2.51
CA ALA A 65 -19.42 -0.24 3.57
C ALA A 65 -19.50 1.30 3.66
N LYS A 66 -18.40 2.02 3.41
CA LYS A 66 -18.32 3.49 3.48
C LYS A 66 -19.03 4.18 2.30
N VAL A 67 -19.05 3.57 1.11
CA VAL A 67 -19.93 3.99 -0.01
C VAL A 67 -21.41 3.96 0.41
N ARG A 68 -21.76 3.14 1.41
CA ARG A 68 -23.13 2.95 1.90
C ARG A 68 -23.44 3.76 3.18
N SER A 69 -22.47 4.43 3.78
CA SER A 69 -22.60 5.09 5.09
C SER A 69 -21.77 6.37 5.15
N THR A 70 -22.46 7.50 5.10
CA THR A 70 -21.95 8.88 5.20
C THR A 70 -21.41 9.23 6.60
N ARG A 71 -20.43 8.49 7.13
CA ARG A 71 -19.65 8.92 8.30
C ARG A 71 -18.16 8.61 8.12
N PRO A 72 -17.28 9.60 8.34
CA PRO A 72 -15.85 9.40 8.13
C PRO A 72 -15.27 8.57 9.27
N SER A 73 -14.73 7.39 8.95
CA SER A 73 -13.95 6.59 9.89
C SER A 73 -12.49 7.07 9.92
N LEU A 74 -11.74 6.73 10.97
CA LEU A 74 -10.28 6.98 11.11
C LEU A 74 -9.44 6.58 9.88
N ILE A 75 -9.93 5.67 9.04
CA ILE A 75 -9.28 5.25 7.78
C ILE A 75 -9.44 6.30 6.67
N ALA A 76 -10.53 7.08 6.72
CA ALA A 76 -10.71 8.27 5.89
C ALA A 76 -9.62 9.30 6.15
N LEU A 77 -9.19 9.45 7.41
CA LEU A 77 -8.13 10.37 7.78
C LEU A 77 -6.79 9.92 7.20
N VAL A 78 -6.44 8.63 7.22
CA VAL A 78 -5.18 8.15 6.61
C VAL A 78 -5.22 8.24 5.08
N GLN A 79 -6.35 7.91 4.44
CA GLN A 79 -6.51 8.09 2.98
C GLN A 79 -6.51 9.57 2.57
N ASN A 80 -7.21 10.45 3.30
CA ASN A 80 -7.18 11.88 3.04
C ASN A 80 -5.81 12.48 3.36
N LEU A 81 -5.12 12.03 4.41
CA LEU A 81 -3.78 12.53 4.72
C LEU A 81 -2.81 12.21 3.58
N PHE A 82 -2.89 11.01 3.01
CA PHE A 82 -2.12 10.63 1.81
C PHE A 82 -2.54 11.39 0.53
N LEU A 83 -3.85 11.58 0.30
CA LEU A 83 -4.37 12.37 -0.84
C LEU A 83 -4.10 13.88 -0.70
N SER A 84 -3.97 14.39 0.52
CA SER A 84 -3.67 15.79 0.82
C SER A 84 -2.17 16.10 0.88
N THR A 85 -1.31 15.10 1.13
CA THR A 85 0.16 15.25 1.06
C THR A 85 0.72 14.97 -0.34
N LEU A 86 0.05 14.16 -1.17
CA LEU A 86 0.34 14.05 -2.61
C LEU A 86 -0.54 14.97 -3.45
N GLY A 87 -0.66 16.23 -3.03
CA GLY A 87 -1.14 17.28 -3.92
C GLY A 87 -0.16 17.43 -5.09
N PHE A 88 -0.66 17.14 -6.31
CA PHE A 88 -0.18 17.74 -7.56
C PHE A 88 1.29 17.47 -7.92
N PHE A 89 1.57 16.34 -8.58
CA PHE A 89 2.62 16.33 -9.60
C PHE A 89 1.93 16.47 -10.97
N ARG A 90 1.81 17.73 -11.41
CA ARG A 90 1.66 18.09 -12.82
C ARG A 90 3.05 18.38 -13.37
#